data_AF-A0AA43Q5X2-F1
#
_entry.id   AF-A0AA43Q5X2-F1
#
_cell.length_a   1.000
_cell.length_b   1.000
_cell.length_c   1.000
_cell.angle_alpha   90.00
_cell.angle_beta   90.00
_cell.angle_gamma   90.00
#
_symmetry.space_group_name_H-M   'P 1'
#
loop_
_entity.id
_entity.type
_entity.pdbx_description
1 polymer ?
#
loop_
_entity_poly.entity_id
_entity_poly.type
_entity_poly.pdbx_seq_one_letter_code
_entity_poly.pdbx_strand_id
1 'polypeptide(L)'
;MSLLIKYLSLCWFRNNPAEFVPTKSFMWKTVGFYLVSGIIVESLIADPADGTLEVSLRTVMAFSSIATLLLILRKWSYFNQLFTAIFVCENFIMTLAILTEVLYFVMVREHVEYSEEISIGIGAMLLCWYLAIVSYLLRQFFSYKTSVSVILAISYFVLTYGIPMLFMDI
;
A
#
# COMPACT_ATOMS: atom_id res chain seq x y z
N MET A 1 8.55 19.11 12.58
CA MET A 1 7.41 18.46 11.90
C MET A 1 7.72 16.98 11.78
N SER A 2 6.87 16.12 12.35
CA SER A 2 7.12 14.67 12.40
C SER A 2 7.33 14.14 10.98
N LEU A 3 8.36 13.32 10.77
CA LEU A 3 8.69 12.68 9.48
C LEU A 3 7.44 12.14 8.78
N LEU A 4 6.54 11.57 9.59
CA LEU A 4 5.25 10.99 9.20
C LEU A 4 4.36 11.97 8.39
N ILE A 5 4.23 13.24 8.81
CA ILE A 5 3.42 14.24 8.09
C ILE A 5 4.03 14.58 6.73
N LYS A 6 5.37 14.58 6.62
CA LYS A 6 6.05 14.79 5.34
C LYS A 6 5.87 13.59 4.40
N TYR A 7 5.87 12.37 4.93
CA TYR A 7 5.55 11.17 4.14
C TYR A 7 4.06 11.10 3.78
N LEU A 8 3.14 11.55 4.64
CA LEU A 8 1.71 11.63 4.32
C LEU A 8 1.45 12.63 3.18
N SER A 9 2.21 13.73 3.15
CA SER A 9 2.18 14.68 2.03
C SER A 9 2.55 14.04 0.70
N LEU A 10 3.39 12.99 0.68
CA LEU A 10 3.71 12.25 -0.55
C LEU A 10 2.50 11.50 -1.11
N CYS A 11 1.60 11.04 -0.23
CA CYS A 11 0.34 10.41 -0.65
C CYS A 11 -0.51 11.39 -1.47
N TRP A 12 -0.36 12.70 -1.20
CA TRP A 12 -1.10 13.80 -1.84
C TRP A 12 -0.27 14.42 -2.99
N PHE A 13 0.66 13.66 -3.56
CA PHE A 13 1.54 14.07 -4.67
C PHE A 13 2.39 15.31 -4.36
N ARG A 14 2.65 15.57 -3.06
CA ARG A 14 3.26 16.81 -2.59
C ARG A 14 4.57 16.50 -1.87
N ASN A 15 5.66 17.13 -2.35
CA ASN A 15 7.08 16.98 -1.95
C ASN A 15 7.86 15.86 -2.69
N ASN A 16 9.19 16.01 -2.72
CA ASN A 16 10.11 15.03 -3.28
C ASN A 16 10.42 13.92 -2.27
N PRO A 17 10.19 12.63 -2.60
CA PRO A 17 10.48 11.53 -1.71
C PRO A 17 11.99 11.25 -1.57
N ALA A 18 12.82 11.74 -2.52
CA ALA A 18 14.27 11.59 -2.51
C ALA A 18 14.99 12.47 -1.47
N GLU A 19 14.30 13.45 -0.88
CA GLU A 19 14.87 14.35 0.13
C GLU A 19 14.76 13.79 1.56
N PHE A 20 14.04 12.67 1.75
CA PHE A 20 13.79 12.09 3.06
C PHE A 20 14.60 10.80 3.24
N VAL A 21 15.60 10.84 4.12
CA VAL A 21 16.38 9.67 4.52
C VAL A 21 15.78 9.10 5.82
N PRO A 22 15.00 8.01 5.78
CA PRO A 22 14.43 7.43 6.98
C PRO A 22 15.48 6.63 7.75
N THR A 23 15.42 6.71 9.08
CA THR A 23 16.22 5.85 9.96
C THR A 23 15.69 4.40 9.90
N LYS A 24 16.58 3.39 9.97
CA LYS A 24 16.17 1.97 9.93
C LYS A 24 15.11 1.60 10.98
N SER A 25 15.13 2.24 12.15
CA SER A 25 14.12 2.07 13.21
C SER A 25 12.73 2.56 12.79
N PHE A 26 12.65 3.64 12.00
CA PHE A 26 11.38 4.17 11.50
C PHE A 26 10.76 3.22 10.47
N MET A 27 11.57 2.67 9.57
CA MET A 27 11.14 1.68 8.58
C MET A 27 10.50 0.45 9.26
N TRP A 28 11.18 -0.16 10.24
CA TRP A 28 10.65 -1.33 10.95
C TRP A 28 9.40 -1.02 11.76
N LYS A 29 9.27 0.19 12.32
CA LYS A 29 8.04 0.62 12.99
C LYS A 29 6.86 0.73 12.01
N THR A 30 7.09 1.23 10.80
CA THR A 30 6.05 1.30 9.76
C THR A 30 5.61 -0.08 9.29
N VAL A 31 6.56 -1.01 9.11
CA VAL A 31 6.24 -2.42 8.77
C VAL A 31 5.50 -3.10 9.92
N GLY A 32 5.95 -2.90 11.16
CA GLY A 32 5.28 -3.45 12.33
C GLY A 32 3.87 -2.90 12.49
N PHE A 33 3.67 -1.60 12.27
CA PHE A 33 2.34 -1.00 12.26
C PHE A 33 1.46 -1.61 11.17
N TYR A 34 1.97 -1.74 9.95
CA TYR A 34 1.26 -2.37 8.83
C TYR A 34 0.83 -3.80 9.13
N LEU A 35 1.74 -4.63 9.61
CA LEU A 35 1.46 -6.03 9.95
C LEU A 35 0.40 -6.11 11.05
N VAL A 36 0.56 -5.37 12.15
CA VAL A 36 -0.39 -5.41 13.26
C VAL A 36 -1.76 -4.88 12.85
N SER A 37 -1.82 -3.74 12.14
CA SER A 37 -3.09 -3.18 11.67
C SER A 37 -3.76 -4.09 10.65
N GLY A 38 -2.99 -4.64 9.71
CA GLY A 38 -3.52 -5.54 8.68
C GLY A 38 -4.06 -6.83 9.29
N ILE A 39 -3.30 -7.47 10.19
CA ILE A 39 -3.75 -8.70 10.86
C ILE A 39 -5.05 -8.45 11.62
N ILE A 40 -5.16 -7.35 12.39
CA ILE A 40 -6.37 -7.05 13.17
C ILE A 40 -7.59 -6.92 12.24
N VAL A 41 -7.43 -6.20 11.13
CA VAL A 41 -8.53 -5.92 10.19
C VAL A 41 -8.94 -7.16 9.43
N GLU A 42 -7.98 -7.86 8.82
CA GLU A 42 -8.31 -9.07 8.05
C GLU A 42 -8.84 -10.18 8.97
N SER A 43 -8.38 -10.25 10.22
CA SER A 43 -8.95 -11.17 11.23
C SER A 43 -10.35 -10.78 11.71
N LEU A 44 -10.80 -9.54 11.46
CA LEU A 44 -12.18 -9.11 11.72
C LEU A 44 -13.11 -9.47 10.57
N ILE A 45 -12.58 -9.62 9.35
CA ILE A 45 -13.34 -9.88 8.13
C ILE A 45 -13.37 -11.39 7.82
N ALA A 46 -12.24 -12.07 7.96
CA ALA A 46 -12.03 -13.48 7.68
C ALA A 46 -11.52 -14.23 8.93
N ASP A 47 -11.30 -15.55 8.79
CA ASP A 47 -10.66 -16.33 9.84
C ASP A 47 -9.28 -15.75 10.17
N PRO A 48 -8.90 -15.64 11.46
CA PRO A 48 -7.66 -14.98 11.87
C PRO A 48 -6.40 -15.64 11.32
N ALA A 49 -6.47 -16.94 10.99
CA ALA A 49 -5.39 -17.66 10.33
C ALA A 49 -5.17 -17.17 8.89
N ASP A 50 -6.25 -17.04 8.11
CA ASP A 50 -6.19 -16.62 6.71
C ASP A 50 -5.84 -15.14 6.60
N GLY A 51 -6.44 -14.29 7.44
CA GLY A 51 -6.10 -12.85 7.47
C GLY A 51 -4.63 -12.59 7.85
N THR A 52 -4.06 -13.39 8.77
CA THR A 52 -2.63 -13.28 9.10
C THR A 52 -1.75 -13.75 7.95
N LEU A 53 -2.15 -14.82 7.27
CA LEU A 53 -1.41 -15.37 6.13
C LEU A 53 -1.40 -14.38 4.97
N GLU A 54 -2.54 -13.78 4.63
CA GLU A 54 -2.65 -12.78 3.57
C GLU A 54 -1.71 -11.59 3.79
N VAL A 55 -1.78 -10.98 4.96
CA VAL A 55 -1.04 -9.76 5.30
C VAL A 55 0.46 -10.04 5.37
N SER A 56 0.85 -11.20 5.91
CA SER A 56 2.25 -11.60 5.97
C SER A 56 2.80 -11.92 4.58
N LEU A 57 2.06 -12.62 3.72
CA LEU A 57 2.46 -12.94 2.34
C LEU A 57 2.60 -11.65 1.52
N ARG A 58 1.63 -10.72 1.61
CA ARG A 58 1.67 -9.40 0.97
C ARG A 58 2.90 -8.61 1.40
N THR A 59 3.25 -8.62 2.68
CA THR A 59 4.45 -7.96 3.20
C THR A 59 5.74 -8.56 2.61
N VAL A 60 5.84 -9.88 2.55
CA VAL A 60 6.99 -10.59 1.98
C VAL A 60 7.13 -10.29 0.48
N MET A 61 6.01 -10.28 -0.25
CA MET A 61 5.98 -9.99 -1.69
C MET A 61 6.29 -8.52 -2.00
N ALA A 62 5.82 -7.58 -1.18
CA ALA A 62 6.17 -6.16 -1.29
C ALA A 62 7.69 -5.97 -1.07
N PHE A 63 8.26 -6.63 -0.05
CA PHE A 63 9.68 -6.55 0.23
C PHE A 63 10.53 -7.14 -0.91
N SER A 64 10.16 -8.33 -1.41
CA SER A 64 10.89 -9.02 -2.46
C SER A 64 10.81 -8.29 -3.81
N SER A 65 9.64 -7.74 -4.16
CA SER A 65 9.45 -6.99 -5.40
C SER A 65 10.23 -5.67 -5.40
N ILE A 66 10.20 -4.89 -4.31
CA ILE A 66 10.99 -3.65 -4.18
C ILE A 66 12.49 -3.96 -4.19
N ALA A 67 12.92 -5.02 -3.49
CA ALA A 67 14.31 -5.46 -3.49
C ALA A 67 14.78 -5.86 -4.91
N THR A 68 13.96 -6.63 -5.63
CA THR A 68 14.25 -7.06 -7.01
C THR A 68 14.30 -5.88 -7.97
N LEU A 69 13.36 -4.93 -7.86
CA LEU A 69 13.34 -3.73 -8.69
C LEU A 69 14.61 -2.89 -8.49
N LEU A 70 15.03 -2.68 -7.24
CA LEU A 70 16.22 -1.89 -6.93
C LEU A 70 17.53 -2.61 -7.27
N LEU A 71 17.53 -3.94 -7.22
CA LEU A 71 18.59 -4.81 -7.74
C LEU A 71 18.83 -4.58 -9.23
N ILE A 72 17.76 -4.67 -10.02
CA ILE A 72 17.80 -4.48 -11.47
C ILE A 72 18.27 -3.06 -11.82
N LEU A 73 17.80 -2.07 -11.06
CA LEU A 73 18.13 -0.65 -11.28
C LEU A 73 19.49 -0.24 -10.69
N ARG A 74 20.18 -1.16 -9.99
CA ARG A 74 21.50 -0.96 -9.37
C ARG A 74 21.55 0.24 -8.41
N LYS A 75 20.42 0.60 -7.79
CA LYS A 75 20.22 1.81 -6.97
C LYS A 75 19.89 1.49 -5.51
N TRP A 76 20.58 0.50 -4.94
CA TRP A 76 20.40 0.00 -3.57
C TRP A 76 20.38 1.07 -2.46
N SER A 77 21.08 2.20 -2.65
CA SER A 77 21.10 3.28 -1.65
C SER A 77 19.73 3.90 -1.38
N TYR A 78 18.79 3.78 -2.31
CA TYR A 78 17.42 4.31 -2.18
C TYR A 78 16.44 3.29 -1.58
N PHE A 79 16.88 2.08 -1.22
CA PHE A 79 16.01 1.02 -0.72
C PHE A 79 15.18 1.45 0.48
N ASN A 80 15.85 1.95 1.54
CA ASN A 80 15.13 2.36 2.76
C ASN A 80 14.15 3.51 2.49
N GLN A 81 14.47 4.42 1.57
CA GLN A 81 13.64 5.58 1.26
C GLN A 81 12.38 5.18 0.49
N LEU A 82 12.55 4.43 -0.60
CA LEU A 82 11.45 3.96 -1.45
C LEU A 82 10.54 3.01 -0.68
N PHE A 83 11.12 2.05 0.05
CA PHE A 83 10.36 1.09 0.83
C PHE A 83 9.54 1.77 1.93
N THR A 84 10.14 2.70 2.69
CA THR A 84 9.41 3.47 3.70
C THR A 84 8.32 4.34 3.07
N ALA A 85 8.58 4.98 1.94
CA ALA A 85 7.60 5.82 1.26
C ALA A 85 6.37 5.01 0.82
N ILE A 86 6.59 3.86 0.17
CA ILE A 86 5.52 2.98 -0.28
C ILE A 86 4.73 2.47 0.93
N PHE A 87 5.38 1.94 1.96
CA PHE A 87 4.69 1.42 3.15
C PHE A 87 3.90 2.49 3.91
N VAL A 88 4.40 3.73 4.03
CA VAL A 88 3.62 4.81 4.67
C VAL A 88 2.38 5.13 3.84
N CYS A 89 2.51 5.20 2.51
CA CYS A 89 1.36 5.43 1.62
C CYS A 89 0.37 4.27 1.68
N GLU A 90 0.86 3.04 1.78
CA GLU A 90 0.04 1.84 1.89
C GLU A 90 -0.73 1.81 3.21
N ASN A 91 -0.08 2.12 4.34
CA ASN A 91 -0.77 2.27 5.63
C ASN A 91 -1.86 3.34 5.59
N PHE A 92 -1.61 4.45 4.88
CA PHE A 92 -2.60 5.51 4.71
C PHE A 92 -3.82 5.02 3.91
N ILE A 93 -3.60 4.36 2.77
CA ILE A 93 -4.69 3.79 1.96
C ILE A 93 -5.42 2.69 2.73
N MET A 94 -4.70 1.82 3.45
CA MET A 94 -5.29 0.77 4.29
C MET A 94 -6.22 1.35 5.35
N THR A 95 -5.82 2.45 6.00
CA THR A 95 -6.67 3.15 6.99
C THR A 95 -7.97 3.67 6.36
N LEU A 96 -7.90 4.18 5.12
CA LEU A 96 -9.09 4.60 4.37
C LEU A 96 -9.96 3.41 3.92
N ALA A 97 -9.35 2.29 3.55
CA ALA A 97 -10.07 1.06 3.21
C ALA A 97 -10.86 0.53 4.41
N ILE A 98 -10.24 0.48 5.60
CA ILE A 98 -10.93 0.10 6.85
C ILE A 98 -12.13 1.00 7.12
N LEU A 99 -11.97 2.32 6.92
CA LEU A 99 -13.08 3.27 7.10
C LEU A 99 -14.23 2.98 6.11
N THR A 100 -13.89 2.55 4.89
CA THR A 100 -14.88 2.17 3.87
C THR A 100 -15.66 0.93 4.29
N GLU A 101 -15.00 -0.09 4.85
CA GLU A 101 -15.66 -1.29 5.40
C GLU A 101 -16.57 -0.96 6.59
N VAL A 102 -16.12 -0.07 7.49
CA VAL A 102 -16.96 0.40 8.61
C VAL A 102 -18.19 1.14 8.08
N LEU A 103 -18.02 1.99 7.07
CA LEU A 103 -19.13 2.69 6.41
C LEU A 103 -20.10 1.70 5.75
N TYR A 104 -19.59 0.65 5.09
CA TYR A 104 -20.41 -0.41 4.52
C TYR A 104 -21.24 -1.10 5.61
N PHE A 105 -20.64 -1.48 6.73
CA PHE A 105 -21.36 -2.09 7.85
C PHE A 105 -22.47 -1.20 8.41
N VAL A 106 -22.22 0.12 8.51
CA VAL A 106 -23.24 1.10 8.93
C VAL A 106 -24.37 1.22 7.90
N MET A 107 -24.05 1.28 6.60
CA MET A 107 -25.05 1.35 5.54
C MET A 107 -25.94 0.11 5.48
N VAL A 108 -25.36 -1.08 5.71
CA VAL A 108 -26.11 -2.34 5.83
C VAL A 108 -27.05 -2.31 7.03
N ARG A 109 -26.62 -1.76 8.17
CA ARG A 109 -27.48 -1.59 9.35
C ARG A 109 -28.66 -0.66 9.08
N GLU A 110 -28.46 0.41 8.32
CA GLU A 110 -29.51 1.36 7.93
C GLU A 110 -30.36 0.93 6.73
N HIS A 111 -30.14 -0.26 6.17
CA HIS A 111 -30.89 -0.83 5.03
C HIS A 111 -30.84 0.05 3.77
N VAL A 112 -29.68 0.62 3.46
CA VAL A 112 -29.47 1.37 2.21
C VAL A 112 -29.36 0.41 1.02
N GLU A 113 -30.23 0.55 0.03
CA GLU A 113 -30.35 -0.36 -1.13
C GLU A 113 -29.08 -0.47 -1.99
N TYR A 114 -28.24 0.58 -2.02
CA TYR A 114 -27.04 0.66 -2.86
C TYR A 114 -25.72 0.53 -2.06
N SER A 115 -25.74 -0.06 -0.86
CA SER A 115 -24.57 -0.12 0.03
C SER A 115 -23.36 -0.84 -0.60
N GLU A 116 -23.61 -1.90 -1.37
CA GLU A 116 -22.57 -2.72 -2.01
C GLU A 116 -21.88 -1.97 -3.17
N GLU A 117 -22.67 -1.36 -4.06
CA GLU A 117 -22.14 -0.59 -5.20
C GLU A 117 -21.28 0.60 -4.74
N ILE A 118 -21.70 1.27 -3.66
CA ILE A 118 -20.96 2.40 -3.08
C ILE A 118 -19.63 1.91 -2.50
N SER A 119 -19.63 0.80 -1.75
CA SER A 119 -18.40 0.25 -1.16
C SER A 119 -17.40 -0.17 -2.24
N ILE A 120 -17.86 -0.89 -3.26
CA ILE A 120 -17.03 -1.31 -4.41
C ILE A 120 -16.49 -0.09 -5.17
N GLY A 121 -17.32 0.94 -5.39
CA GLY A 121 -16.92 2.17 -6.06
C GLY A 121 -15.81 2.93 -5.31
N ILE A 122 -15.93 3.04 -3.98
CA ILE A 122 -14.90 3.67 -3.13
C ILE A 122 -13.63 2.82 -3.13
N GLY A 123 -13.74 1.49 -3.03
CA GLY A 123 -12.60 0.56 -3.12
C GLY A 123 -11.83 0.71 -4.43
N ALA A 124 -12.53 0.74 -5.57
CA ALA A 124 -11.92 0.95 -6.88
C ALA A 124 -11.23 2.33 -6.99
N MET A 125 -11.84 3.37 -6.44
CA MET A 125 -11.24 4.71 -6.39
C MET A 125 -9.95 4.73 -5.55
N LEU A 126 -9.95 4.08 -4.38
CA LEU A 126 -8.77 3.96 -3.52
C LEU A 126 -7.65 3.17 -4.20
N LEU A 127 -7.99 2.11 -4.94
CA LEU A 127 -7.02 1.36 -5.74
C LEU A 127 -6.38 2.22 -6.83
N CYS A 128 -7.19 2.96 -7.60
CA CYS A 128 -6.66 3.89 -8.61
C CYS A 128 -5.77 4.96 -7.97
N TRP A 129 -6.15 5.46 -6.79
CA TRP A 129 -5.35 6.42 -6.04
C TRP A 129 -4.01 5.83 -5.60
N TYR A 130 -4.01 4.60 -5.08
CA TYR A 130 -2.79 3.90 -4.70
C TYR A 130 -1.83 3.72 -5.89
N LEU A 131 -2.33 3.25 -7.03
CA LEU A 131 -1.54 3.10 -8.25
C LEU A 131 -0.94 4.44 -8.71
N ALA A 132 -1.71 5.53 -8.60
CA ALA A 132 -1.22 6.85 -8.91
C ALA A 132 -0.09 7.28 -7.96
N ILE A 133 -0.23 7.06 -6.63
CA ILE A 133 0.83 7.35 -5.65
C ILE A 133 2.11 6.56 -5.97
N VAL A 134 2.00 5.24 -6.17
CA VAL A 134 3.17 4.39 -6.44
C VAL A 134 3.85 4.82 -7.75
N SER A 135 3.08 5.10 -8.80
CA SER A 135 3.61 5.62 -10.06
C SER A 135 4.34 6.96 -9.86
N TYR A 136 3.78 7.88 -9.06
CA TYR A 136 4.43 9.14 -8.72
C TYR A 136 5.74 8.94 -7.96
N LEU A 137 5.77 8.04 -6.97
CA LEU A 137 6.98 7.72 -6.22
C LEU A 137 8.06 7.16 -7.16
N LEU A 138 7.74 6.16 -7.97
CA LEU A 138 8.67 5.55 -8.92
C LEU A 138 9.18 6.58 -9.94
N ARG A 139 8.31 7.44 -10.45
CA ARG A 139 8.69 8.56 -11.33
C ARG A 139 9.73 9.45 -10.67
N GLN A 140 9.51 9.84 -9.42
CA GLN A 140 10.38 10.80 -8.74
C GLN A 140 11.72 10.19 -8.32
N PHE A 141 11.75 8.92 -7.93
CA PHE A 141 12.99 8.23 -7.57
C PHE A 141 13.87 7.88 -8.78
N PHE A 142 13.26 7.48 -9.90
CA PHE A 142 13.99 7.02 -11.08
C PHE A 142 14.06 8.03 -12.22
N SER A 143 13.43 9.21 -12.06
CA SER A 143 13.32 10.23 -13.11
C SER A 143 12.79 9.70 -14.44
N TYR A 144 11.92 8.68 -14.38
CA TYR A 144 11.34 8.05 -15.56
C TYR A 144 10.21 8.88 -16.19
N LYS A 145 9.90 8.57 -17.45
CA LYS A 145 8.69 9.07 -18.11
C LYS A 145 7.47 8.46 -17.41
N THR A 146 6.40 9.24 -17.26
CA THR A 146 5.16 8.84 -16.57
C THR A 146 4.65 7.46 -17.02
N SER A 147 4.70 7.17 -18.31
CA SER A 147 4.23 5.88 -18.85
C SER A 147 4.99 4.68 -18.28
N VAL A 148 6.31 4.77 -18.12
CA VAL A 148 7.13 3.67 -17.57
C VAL A 148 6.83 3.49 -16.08
N SER A 149 6.65 4.60 -15.35
CA SER A 149 6.31 4.57 -13.93
C SER A 149 4.95 3.95 -13.66
N VAL A 150 3.95 4.20 -14.52
CA VAL A 150 2.63 3.57 -14.41
C VAL A 150 2.73 2.06 -14.67
N ILE A 151 3.44 1.65 -15.71
CA ILE A 151 3.63 0.21 -16.00
C ILE A 151 4.30 -0.49 -14.82
N LEU A 152 5.36 0.09 -14.27
CA LEU A 152 6.05 -0.47 -13.10
C LEU A 152 5.16 -0.50 -11.85
N ALA A 153 4.32 0.52 -11.63
CA ALA A 153 3.38 0.53 -10.52
C ALA A 153 2.31 -0.56 -10.66
N ILE A 154 1.78 -0.79 -11.86
CA ILE A 154 0.84 -1.88 -12.14
C ILE A 154 1.52 -3.23 -11.96
N SER A 155 2.74 -3.42 -12.50
CA SER A 155 3.50 -4.66 -12.31
C SER A 155 3.78 -4.92 -10.83
N TYR A 156 4.16 -3.90 -10.07
CA TYR A 156 4.36 -3.99 -8.62
C TYR A 156 3.05 -4.39 -7.91
N PHE A 157 1.92 -3.79 -8.27
CA PHE A 157 0.62 -4.11 -7.69
C PHE A 157 0.22 -5.56 -7.98
N VAL A 158 0.34 -6.02 -9.22
CA VAL A 158 0.00 -7.42 -9.59
C VAL A 158 0.89 -8.41 -8.85
N LEU A 159 2.19 -8.14 -8.71
CA LEU A 159 3.10 -9.01 -7.96
C LEU A 159 2.80 -9.02 -6.45
N THR A 160 2.39 -7.88 -5.90
CA THR A 160 2.22 -7.72 -4.45
C THR A 160 0.83 -8.13 -3.96
N TYR A 161 -0.21 -7.94 -4.77
CA TYR A 161 -1.61 -8.21 -4.41
C TYR A 161 -2.22 -9.35 -5.23
N GLY A 162 -1.89 -9.45 -6.51
CA GLY A 162 -2.43 -10.49 -7.39
C GLY A 162 -1.93 -11.88 -7.05
N ILE A 163 -0.64 -12.04 -6.75
CA ILE A 163 -0.08 -13.36 -6.37
C ILE A 163 -0.69 -13.87 -5.06
N PRO A 164 -0.76 -13.08 -3.96
CA PRO A 164 -1.43 -13.52 -2.75
C PRO A 164 -2.89 -13.93 -2.94
N MET A 165 -3.67 -13.16 -3.69
CA MET A 165 -5.07 -13.53 -3.99
C MET A 165 -5.15 -14.90 -4.68
N LEU A 166 -4.29 -15.14 -5.68
CA LEU A 166 -4.25 -16.44 -6.37
C LEU A 166 -3.88 -17.60 -5.45
N PHE A 167 -3.13 -17.37 -4.37
CA PHE A 167 -2.80 -18.42 -3.40
C PHE A 167 -3.92 -18.70 -2.41
N MET A 168 -4.82 -17.75 -2.17
CA MET A 168 -5.92 -17.91 -1.22
C MET A 168 -7.19 -18.48 -1.87
N ASP A 169 -7.31 -18.39 -3.20
CA ASP A 169 -8.40 -19.00 -3.98
C ASP A 169 -8.19 -20.49 -4.33
N ILE A 170 -7.09 -21.13 -3.89
CA ILE A 170 -6.73 -22.53 -4.16
C ILE A 170 -6.97 -23.41 -2.94
#